data_AF-A0A1A0P4I9-F1
#
_entry.id   AF-A0A1A0P4I9-F1
#
_cell.length_a   1.000
_cell.length_b   1.000
_cell.length_c   1.000
_cell.angle_alpha   90.00
_cell.angle_beta   90.00
_cell.angle_gamma   90.00
#
_symmetry.space_group_name_H-M   'P 1'
#
loop_
_entity.id
_entity.type
_entity.pdbx_description
1 polymer ?
#
loop_
_entity_poly.entity_id
_entity_poly.type
_entity_poly.pdbx_seq_one_letter_code
_entity_poly.pdbx_strand_id
1 'polypeptide(L)'
;MSALHVRGRGLPGGEEVQWWIDRGVLSAEPIANADTVFDGGWIIPGLVDAHCHVGLGPGGAVDIDEAVSQAEIERDAGALLLRDAGSPVDTRGFDDREDLPRIIRAGRHLARPKRYSPGLPIDIEDESQLPAAVAEQARWGDGWVKLVGDWIDRGIGDLAPLWSDEILTAAIDAAHAEGARVTAHVFGEEALPGLINAGIDCIEHGTGITDSTIELMLEHGTALVPTLINIDNFPGIADAAGKYPTYARHMRDLYASCRSRVGAAYEAGVPIFAGTDAGGMIAHGRIADEIEALKGIGMSPTAALGAASWDARAWLGRPALEHGASADLVCYTEDPRRGGVSHPDLVILRGRAWGGANG
;
A
#
# COMPACT_ATOMS: atom_id res chain seq x y z
N MET A 1 -21.63 -2.86 -24.41
CA MET A 1 -20.61 -3.92 -24.60
C MET A 1 -21.30 -5.25 -24.38
N SER A 2 -20.89 -6.31 -25.09
CA SER A 2 -21.29 -7.68 -24.76
C SER A 2 -20.77 -8.04 -23.37
N ALA A 3 -21.45 -8.99 -22.71
CA ALA A 3 -20.93 -9.55 -21.47
C ALA A 3 -19.61 -10.29 -21.76
N LEU A 4 -18.65 -10.23 -20.84
CA LEU A 4 -17.40 -10.97 -20.95
C LEU A 4 -17.48 -12.27 -20.14
N HIS A 5 -16.64 -13.23 -20.49
CA HIS A 5 -16.46 -14.47 -19.76
C HIS A 5 -14.97 -14.81 -19.67
N VAL A 6 -14.54 -15.24 -18.49
CA VAL A 6 -13.19 -15.76 -18.23
C VAL A 6 -13.28 -17.10 -17.53
N ARG A 7 -12.41 -18.05 -17.89
CA ARG A 7 -12.29 -19.35 -17.21
C ARG A 7 -10.84 -19.78 -17.07
N GLY A 8 -10.49 -20.36 -15.93
CA GLY A 8 -9.11 -20.72 -15.59
C GLY A 8 -9.01 -21.28 -14.17
N ARG A 9 -7.85 -21.14 -13.53
CA ARG A 9 -7.64 -21.53 -12.13
C ARG A 9 -7.58 -20.33 -11.19
N GLY A 10 -8.33 -20.37 -10.10
CA GLY A 10 -8.32 -19.34 -9.06
C GLY A 10 -7.19 -19.57 -8.04
N LEU A 11 -6.59 -18.50 -7.52
CA LEU A 11 -5.74 -18.56 -6.31
C LEU A 11 -6.53 -18.09 -5.07
N PRO A 12 -6.18 -18.57 -3.86
CA PRO A 12 -4.99 -19.39 -3.52
C PRO A 12 -5.12 -20.90 -3.77
N GLY A 13 -6.33 -21.45 -3.94
CA GLY A 13 -6.58 -22.90 -3.96
C GLY A 13 -6.14 -23.65 -5.22
N GLY A 14 -6.06 -22.97 -6.37
CA GLY A 14 -5.77 -23.59 -7.68
C GLY A 14 -6.95 -24.34 -8.30
N GLU A 15 -8.16 -24.13 -7.77
CA GLU A 15 -9.41 -24.71 -8.25
C GLU A 15 -9.87 -24.05 -9.55
N GLU A 16 -10.64 -24.77 -10.37
CA GLU A 16 -11.21 -24.20 -11.58
C GLU A 16 -12.28 -23.15 -11.22
N VAL A 17 -12.18 -21.98 -11.86
CA VAL A 17 -13.11 -20.86 -11.67
C VAL A 17 -13.58 -20.34 -13.02
N GLN A 18 -14.82 -19.84 -13.04
CA GLN A 18 -15.39 -19.16 -14.20
C GLN A 18 -16.15 -17.93 -13.71
N TRP A 19 -16.01 -16.83 -14.44
CA TRP A 19 -16.70 -15.58 -14.14
C TRP A 19 -17.30 -15.00 -15.40
N TRP A 20 -18.57 -14.62 -15.31
CA TRP A 20 -19.24 -13.79 -16.30
C TRP A 20 -19.25 -12.34 -15.81
N ILE A 21 -19.14 -11.41 -16.74
CA ILE A 21 -18.99 -9.99 -16.43
C ILE A 21 -19.98 -9.21 -17.27
N ASP A 22 -20.92 -8.53 -16.60
CA ASP A 22 -21.87 -7.63 -17.24
C ASP A 22 -21.94 -6.33 -16.43
N ARG A 23 -21.97 -5.18 -17.13
CA ARG A 23 -22.07 -3.84 -16.51
C ARG A 23 -21.11 -3.63 -15.32
N GLY A 24 -19.88 -4.13 -15.46
CA GLY A 24 -18.81 -3.93 -14.49
C GLY A 24 -18.83 -4.84 -13.25
N VAL A 25 -19.75 -5.80 -13.17
CA VAL A 25 -19.86 -6.72 -12.01
C VAL A 25 -19.63 -8.18 -12.40
N LEU A 26 -19.11 -8.95 -11.45
CA LEU A 26 -18.90 -10.39 -11.56
C LEU A 26 -20.20 -11.17 -11.33
N SER A 27 -20.39 -12.24 -12.09
CA SER A 27 -21.43 -13.23 -11.91
C SER A 27 -20.81 -14.62 -11.90
N ALA A 28 -21.10 -15.39 -10.85
CA ALA A 28 -20.86 -16.83 -10.80
C ALA A 28 -21.89 -17.64 -11.61
N GLU A 29 -22.97 -17.00 -12.09
CA GLU A 29 -24.00 -17.61 -12.91
C GLU A 29 -23.77 -17.27 -14.40
N PRO A 30 -24.02 -18.22 -15.32
CA PRO A 30 -23.83 -18.00 -16.75
C PRO A 30 -24.68 -16.85 -17.33
N ILE A 31 -24.04 -15.98 -18.11
CA ILE A 31 -24.71 -14.95 -18.91
C ILE A 31 -24.70 -15.38 -20.38
N ALA A 32 -25.88 -15.40 -21.00
CA ALA A 32 -26.04 -15.83 -22.38
C ALA A 32 -25.29 -14.90 -23.35
N ASN A 33 -24.66 -15.50 -24.37
CA ASN A 33 -23.89 -14.79 -25.41
C ASN A 33 -22.70 -13.98 -24.87
N ALA A 34 -22.11 -14.38 -23.75
CA ALA A 34 -20.89 -13.75 -23.24
C ALA A 34 -19.66 -14.17 -24.07
N ASP A 35 -18.80 -13.21 -24.39
CA ASP A 35 -17.57 -13.42 -25.15
C ASP A 35 -16.48 -13.96 -24.22
N THR A 36 -15.94 -15.15 -24.52
CA THR A 36 -14.82 -15.69 -23.74
C THR A 36 -13.53 -14.98 -24.13
N VAL A 37 -13.01 -14.15 -23.24
CA VAL A 37 -11.82 -13.31 -23.49
C VAL A 37 -10.56 -13.86 -22.83
N PHE A 38 -10.70 -14.84 -21.94
CA PHE A 38 -9.57 -15.58 -21.35
C PHE A 38 -9.98 -17.02 -21.06
N ASP A 39 -9.15 -17.96 -21.48
CA ASP A 39 -9.42 -19.39 -21.39
C ASP A 39 -8.15 -20.17 -21.03
N GLY A 40 -8.15 -20.78 -19.85
CA GLY A 40 -7.00 -21.47 -19.29
C GLY A 40 -6.26 -20.62 -18.26
N GLY A 41 -5.01 -20.97 -17.95
CA GLY A 41 -4.17 -20.18 -17.05
C GLY A 41 -4.74 -19.96 -15.64
N TRP A 42 -4.48 -18.77 -15.10
CA TRP A 42 -4.73 -18.35 -13.73
C TRP A 42 -5.50 -17.04 -13.70
N ILE A 43 -6.49 -16.95 -12.83
CA ILE A 43 -7.34 -15.78 -12.62
C ILE A 43 -7.27 -15.41 -11.15
N ILE A 44 -6.87 -14.18 -10.85
CA ILE A 44 -6.78 -13.68 -9.47
C ILE A 44 -7.48 -12.32 -9.34
N PRO A 45 -7.92 -11.93 -8.12
CA PRO A 45 -8.31 -10.54 -7.88
C PRO A 45 -7.18 -9.60 -8.29
N GLY A 46 -7.53 -8.45 -8.87
CA GLY A 46 -6.56 -7.44 -9.25
C GLY A 46 -5.66 -7.07 -8.07
N LEU A 47 -4.39 -6.87 -8.34
CA LEU A 47 -3.38 -6.63 -7.30
C LEU A 47 -3.71 -5.36 -6.51
N VAL A 48 -3.10 -5.28 -5.33
CA VAL A 48 -3.20 -4.20 -4.39
C VAL A 48 -1.82 -3.62 -4.16
N ASP A 49 -1.69 -2.30 -4.31
CA ASP A 49 -0.59 -1.56 -3.72
C ASP A 49 -1.10 -0.89 -2.44
N ALA A 50 -0.69 -1.41 -1.28
CA ALA A 50 -1.12 -0.90 0.01
C ALA A 50 -0.39 0.39 0.42
N HIS A 51 0.61 0.86 -0.32
CA HIS A 51 1.30 2.10 -0.02
C HIS A 51 1.87 2.68 -1.29
N CYS A 52 1.14 3.61 -1.89
CA CYS A 52 1.63 4.45 -2.97
C CYS A 52 1.14 5.89 -2.74
N HIS A 53 1.50 6.79 -3.65
CA HIS A 53 1.15 8.20 -3.61
C HIS A 53 0.80 8.70 -5.01
N VAL A 54 -0.43 8.42 -5.46
CA VAL A 54 -0.89 8.92 -6.77
C VAL A 54 -1.08 10.43 -6.66
N GLY A 55 -0.48 11.16 -7.60
CA GLY A 55 -0.39 12.62 -7.52
C GLY A 55 0.87 13.15 -6.85
N LEU A 56 1.82 12.28 -6.49
CA LEU A 56 3.19 12.69 -6.14
C LEU A 56 4.19 12.32 -7.23
N GLY A 57 5.23 13.15 -7.34
CA GLY A 57 6.42 12.89 -8.13
C GLY A 57 7.68 13.32 -7.38
N PRO A 58 8.88 13.17 -7.98
CA PRO A 58 10.16 13.50 -7.33
C PRO A 58 10.27 14.96 -6.85
N GLY A 59 9.49 15.88 -7.43
CA GLY A 59 9.44 17.29 -7.06
C GLY A 59 8.32 17.67 -6.09
N GLY A 60 7.51 16.72 -5.62
CA GLY A 60 6.31 16.95 -4.83
C GLY A 60 5.02 16.71 -5.63
N ALA A 61 3.97 17.48 -5.34
CA ALA A 61 2.68 17.33 -6.01
C ALA A 61 2.78 17.50 -7.53
N VAL A 62 2.11 16.63 -8.29
CA VAL A 62 1.99 16.74 -9.75
C VAL A 62 0.60 17.25 -10.15
N ASP A 63 0.41 17.58 -11.43
CA ASP A 63 -0.91 17.91 -11.94
C ASP A 63 -1.80 16.65 -12.13
N ILE A 64 -3.07 16.89 -12.41
CA ILE A 64 -4.06 15.81 -12.52
C ILE A 64 -3.81 14.91 -13.73
N ASP A 65 -3.28 15.44 -14.84
CA ASP A 65 -3.04 14.63 -16.04
C ASP A 65 -1.87 13.65 -15.82
N GLU A 66 -0.83 14.09 -15.11
CA GLU A 66 0.26 13.22 -14.65
C GLU A 66 -0.27 12.20 -13.63
N ALA A 67 -1.08 12.62 -12.65
CA ALA A 67 -1.67 11.70 -11.67
C ALA A 67 -2.56 10.63 -12.33
N VAL A 68 -3.30 10.97 -13.39
CA VAL A 68 -4.03 10.00 -14.23
C VAL A 68 -3.06 9.02 -14.88
N SER A 69 -1.97 9.50 -15.47
CA SER A 69 -0.95 8.66 -16.11
C SER A 69 -0.31 7.69 -15.11
N GLN A 70 -0.05 8.14 -13.87
CA GLN A 70 0.44 7.29 -12.78
C GLN A 70 -0.54 6.16 -12.44
N ALA A 71 -1.84 6.48 -12.33
CA ALA A 71 -2.88 5.50 -12.07
C ALA A 71 -3.07 4.50 -13.23
N GLU A 72 -2.88 4.94 -14.49
CA GLU A 72 -2.85 4.05 -15.66
C GLU A 72 -1.67 3.08 -15.63
N ILE A 73 -0.48 3.54 -15.23
CA ILE A 73 0.71 2.70 -15.05
C ILE A 73 0.44 1.61 -13.99
N GLU A 74 -0.17 1.97 -12.86
CA GLU A 74 -0.54 0.99 -11.82
C GLU A 74 -1.55 -0.05 -12.35
N ARG A 75 -2.59 0.39 -13.08
CA ARG A 75 -3.56 -0.51 -13.72
C ARG A 75 -2.87 -1.50 -14.65
N ASP A 76 -1.99 -1.00 -15.52
CA ASP A 76 -1.34 -1.81 -16.56
C ASP A 76 -0.35 -2.81 -15.94
N ALA A 77 0.21 -2.49 -14.76
CA ALA A 77 0.98 -3.44 -13.93
C ALA A 77 0.09 -4.44 -13.16
N GLY A 78 -1.23 -4.28 -13.20
CA GLY A 78 -2.22 -5.15 -12.56
C GLY A 78 -2.66 -4.69 -11.17
N ALA A 79 -2.18 -3.56 -10.65
CA ALA A 79 -2.63 -2.97 -9.39
C ALA A 79 -3.96 -2.21 -9.60
N LEU A 80 -5.07 -2.86 -9.23
CA LEU A 80 -6.44 -2.36 -9.50
C LEU A 80 -7.10 -1.76 -8.25
N LEU A 81 -6.48 -1.91 -7.10
CA LEU A 81 -6.83 -1.24 -5.85
C LEU A 81 -5.56 -0.63 -5.25
N LEU A 82 -5.60 0.66 -4.97
CA LEU A 82 -4.47 1.40 -4.40
C LEU A 82 -4.87 1.93 -3.04
N ARG A 83 -3.99 1.87 -2.04
CA ARG A 83 -4.11 2.71 -0.85
C ARG A 83 -3.10 3.85 -0.98
N ASP A 84 -3.61 5.04 -1.27
CA ASP A 84 -2.82 6.24 -1.24
C ASP A 84 -2.52 6.57 0.23
N ALA A 85 -1.27 6.38 0.63
CA ALA A 85 -0.82 6.52 2.01
C ALA A 85 -0.43 7.97 2.33
N GLY A 86 -1.04 8.96 1.67
CA GLY A 86 -0.89 10.38 1.97
C GLY A 86 -0.55 11.20 0.74
N SER A 87 -1.46 12.03 0.25
CA SER A 87 -1.21 12.85 -0.95
C SER A 87 -1.76 14.27 -0.78
N PRO A 88 -1.01 15.31 -1.22
CA PRO A 88 -1.51 16.68 -1.32
C PRO A 88 -2.43 16.88 -2.53
N VAL A 89 -2.48 15.92 -3.46
CA VAL A 89 -3.34 15.97 -4.65
C VAL A 89 -4.64 15.25 -4.37
N ASP A 90 -5.75 15.93 -4.68
CA ASP A 90 -7.08 15.37 -4.51
C ASP A 90 -7.47 14.51 -5.72
N THR A 91 -7.36 13.19 -5.56
CA THR A 91 -7.66 12.21 -6.60
C THR A 91 -9.11 11.68 -6.54
N ARG A 92 -10.01 12.25 -5.73
CA ARG A 92 -11.40 11.72 -5.58
C ARG A 92 -12.18 11.64 -6.89
N GLY A 93 -11.90 12.53 -7.84
CA GLY A 93 -12.49 12.48 -9.18
C GLY A 93 -12.14 11.23 -9.99
N PHE A 94 -11.16 10.42 -9.56
CA PHE A 94 -10.77 9.19 -10.26
C PHE A 94 -11.76 8.05 -9.99
N ASP A 95 -12.57 8.15 -8.93
CA ASP A 95 -13.53 7.09 -8.60
C ASP A 95 -14.65 6.98 -9.65
N ASP A 96 -14.94 8.09 -10.35
CA ASP A 96 -15.89 8.20 -11.46
C ASP A 96 -15.32 7.73 -12.81
N ARG A 97 -14.01 7.50 -12.90
CA ARG A 97 -13.32 7.08 -14.13
C ARG A 97 -13.23 5.57 -14.18
N GLU A 98 -14.03 4.92 -15.02
CA GLU A 98 -14.08 3.45 -15.15
C GLU A 98 -12.75 2.79 -15.56
N ASP A 99 -11.84 3.57 -16.11
CA ASP A 99 -10.53 3.18 -16.62
C ASP A 99 -9.36 3.31 -15.63
N LEU A 100 -9.56 3.80 -14.40
CA LEU A 100 -8.49 3.99 -13.39
C LEU A 100 -8.66 3.14 -12.13
N PRO A 101 -7.61 2.61 -11.49
CA PRO A 101 -7.74 1.85 -10.24
C PRO A 101 -8.57 2.58 -9.17
N ARG A 102 -9.24 1.83 -8.29
CA ARG A 102 -9.87 2.45 -7.11
C ARG A 102 -8.78 2.86 -6.13
N ILE A 103 -8.93 4.03 -5.53
CA ILE A 103 -7.98 4.56 -4.55
C ILE A 103 -8.66 4.67 -3.19
N ILE A 104 -8.03 4.12 -2.16
CA ILE A 104 -8.37 4.33 -0.75
C ILE A 104 -7.44 5.42 -0.23
N ARG A 105 -7.95 6.61 0.07
CA ARG A 105 -7.13 7.77 0.45
C ARG A 105 -6.94 7.86 1.96
N ALA A 106 -5.69 8.00 2.41
CA ALA A 106 -5.35 8.20 3.82
C ALA A 106 -5.27 9.69 4.24
N GLY A 107 -5.90 10.59 3.48
CA GLY A 107 -5.71 12.02 3.70
C GLY A 107 -4.38 12.54 3.17
N ARG A 108 -3.91 13.63 3.77
CA ARG A 108 -2.57 14.17 3.60
C ARG A 108 -1.74 13.82 4.83
N HIS A 109 -0.43 13.61 4.63
CA HIS A 109 0.52 13.41 5.72
C HIS A 109 0.36 14.48 6.81
N LEU A 110 0.29 14.08 8.07
CA LEU A 110 0.37 14.98 9.22
C LEU A 110 1.76 14.90 9.84
N ALA A 111 2.46 16.04 9.94
CA ALA A 111 3.83 16.11 10.44
C ALA A 111 4.06 17.37 11.27
N ARG A 112 5.12 17.39 12.09
CA ARG A 112 5.62 18.63 12.72
C ARG A 112 6.40 19.45 11.69
N PRO A 113 6.40 20.81 11.80
CA PRO A 113 7.18 21.67 10.92
C PRO A 113 8.63 21.24 10.79
N LYS A 114 9.12 21.15 9.54
CA LYS A 114 10.50 20.76 9.18
C LYS A 114 10.89 19.32 9.58
N ARG A 115 9.95 18.51 10.07
CA ARG A 115 10.13 17.09 10.39
C ARG A 115 9.49 16.19 9.32
N TYR A 116 9.41 16.66 8.08
CA TYR A 116 9.09 15.87 6.89
C TYR A 116 9.47 16.62 5.60
N SER A 117 9.21 16.01 4.43
CA SER A 117 9.48 16.60 3.11
C SER A 117 8.62 17.84 2.83
N PRO A 118 9.22 19.00 2.47
CA PRO A 118 8.49 20.24 2.25
C PRO A 118 7.37 20.10 1.20
N GLY A 119 6.21 20.71 1.47
CA GLY A 119 5.07 20.72 0.55
C GLY A 119 4.22 19.44 0.58
N LEU A 120 4.69 18.35 1.19
CA LEU A 120 3.91 17.12 1.32
C LEU A 120 2.93 17.13 2.49
N PRO A 121 3.31 17.53 3.73
CA PRO A 121 2.42 17.38 4.88
C PRO A 121 1.55 18.62 5.11
N ILE A 122 0.50 18.43 5.92
CA ILE A 122 -0.06 19.49 6.75
C ILE A 122 0.86 19.62 7.97
N ASP A 123 1.48 20.79 8.13
CA ASP A 123 2.37 21.08 9.26
C ASP A 123 1.53 21.40 10.51
N ILE A 124 1.71 20.60 11.56
CA ILE A 124 1.07 20.75 12.87
C ILE A 124 2.06 21.45 13.80
N GLU A 125 1.85 22.74 14.01
CA GLU A 125 2.76 23.60 14.79
C GLU A 125 2.83 23.18 16.27
N ASP A 126 1.66 22.96 16.89
CA ASP A 126 1.52 22.49 18.26
C ASP A 126 0.89 21.10 18.26
N GLU A 127 1.54 20.12 18.90
CA GLU A 127 1.07 18.74 18.89
C GLU A 127 -0.33 18.59 19.46
N SER A 128 -0.77 19.45 20.38
CA SER A 128 -2.15 19.45 20.91
C SER A 128 -3.24 19.61 19.82
N GLN A 129 -2.87 20.08 18.63
CA GLN A 129 -3.75 20.20 17.47
C GLN A 129 -3.91 18.89 16.69
N LEU A 130 -3.01 17.91 16.90
CA LEU A 130 -2.97 16.67 16.13
C LEU A 130 -4.29 15.90 16.17
N PRO A 131 -4.98 15.70 17.32
CA PRO A 131 -6.24 14.95 17.34
C PRO A 131 -7.34 15.57 16.47
N ALA A 132 -7.44 16.90 16.48
CA ALA A 132 -8.41 17.61 15.64
C ALA A 132 -8.08 17.49 14.15
N ALA A 133 -6.79 17.61 13.79
CA ALA A 133 -6.34 17.44 12.41
C ALA A 133 -6.53 15.99 11.93
N VAL A 134 -6.29 15.00 12.79
CA VAL A 134 -6.54 13.59 12.49
C VAL A 134 -8.03 13.34 12.25
N ALA A 135 -8.92 13.86 13.08
CA ALA A 135 -10.36 13.73 12.85
C ALA A 135 -10.81 14.41 11.55
N GLU A 136 -10.21 15.54 11.17
CA GLU A 136 -10.46 16.19 9.89
C GLU A 136 -10.01 15.32 8.71
N GLN A 137 -8.80 14.76 8.77
CA GLN A 137 -8.30 13.85 7.73
C GLN A 137 -9.09 12.55 7.67
N ALA A 138 -9.56 12.03 8.81
CA ALA A 138 -10.40 10.83 8.87
C ALA A 138 -11.71 11.01 8.11
N ARG A 139 -12.35 12.18 8.23
CA ARG A 139 -13.57 12.52 7.49
C ARG A 139 -13.33 12.81 6.02
N TRP A 140 -12.11 13.24 5.68
CA TRP A 140 -11.72 13.59 4.31
C TRP A 140 -11.26 12.38 3.49
N GLY A 141 -10.58 11.44 4.16
CA GLY A 141 -10.07 10.20 3.57
C GLY A 141 -11.14 9.13 3.42
N ASP A 142 -10.75 7.98 2.89
CA ASP A 142 -11.62 6.84 2.62
C ASP A 142 -11.50 5.77 3.71
N GLY A 143 -11.52 6.22 4.98
CA GLY A 143 -11.37 5.36 6.16
C GLY A 143 -9.93 5.13 6.63
N TRP A 144 -8.98 5.97 6.20
CA TRP A 144 -7.60 5.95 6.67
C TRP A 144 -7.06 7.36 6.94
N VAL A 145 -6.08 7.46 7.85
CA VAL A 145 -5.29 8.67 8.13
C VAL A 145 -3.81 8.34 8.13
N LYS A 146 -2.98 9.19 7.51
CA LYS A 146 -1.52 9.07 7.52
C LYS A 146 -0.84 10.04 8.48
N LEU A 147 -0.10 9.48 9.43
CA LEU A 147 0.85 10.19 10.27
C LEU A 147 2.29 10.05 9.73
N VAL A 148 3.12 11.03 10.07
CA VAL A 148 4.59 10.86 10.08
C VAL A 148 4.98 10.56 11.52
N GLY A 149 5.46 9.34 11.79
CA GLY A 149 5.78 8.88 13.15
C GLY A 149 7.17 9.31 13.61
N ASP A 150 8.15 9.23 12.71
CA ASP A 150 9.50 9.72 12.91
C ASP A 150 10.05 10.45 11.68
N TRP A 151 11.11 11.21 11.90
CA TRP A 151 11.91 11.87 10.86
C TRP A 151 13.16 12.43 11.50
N ILE A 152 14.14 12.82 10.67
CA ILE A 152 15.36 13.47 11.16
C ILE A 152 15.02 14.73 11.97
N ASP A 153 15.45 14.74 13.24
CA ASP A 153 15.52 15.93 14.08
C ASP A 153 16.90 16.56 13.93
N ARG A 154 16.94 17.82 13.45
CA ARG A 154 18.22 18.50 13.16
C ARG A 154 18.98 18.93 14.40
N GLY A 155 18.30 19.05 15.55
CA GLY A 155 18.92 19.36 16.84
C GLY A 155 19.60 18.14 17.45
N ILE A 156 18.97 16.97 17.30
CA ILE A 156 19.53 15.68 17.74
C ILE A 156 20.58 15.17 16.73
N GLY A 157 20.35 15.42 15.43
CA GLY A 157 21.20 14.97 14.34
C GLY A 157 20.91 13.54 13.88
N ASP A 158 19.74 13.00 14.23
CA ASP A 158 19.27 11.66 13.89
C ASP A 158 17.73 11.59 13.82
N LEU A 159 17.18 10.42 13.46
CA LEU A 159 15.77 10.09 13.59
C LEU A 159 15.31 10.28 15.05
N ALA A 160 14.11 10.81 15.21
CA ALA A 160 13.44 10.88 16.50
C ALA A 160 11.92 10.84 16.29
N PRO A 161 11.15 10.40 17.30
CA PRO A 161 9.69 10.51 17.28
C PRO A 161 9.24 11.95 17.03
N LEU A 162 8.10 12.12 16.35
CA LEU A 162 7.48 13.43 16.11
C LEU A 162 6.52 13.86 17.23
N TRP A 163 5.97 12.90 17.95
CA TRP A 163 4.81 13.07 18.82
C TRP A 163 5.06 12.45 20.19
N SER A 164 4.44 13.00 21.23
CA SER A 164 4.40 12.39 22.54
C SER A 164 3.40 11.23 22.60
N ASP A 165 3.60 10.28 23.52
CA ASP A 165 2.70 9.12 23.66
C ASP A 165 1.26 9.54 24.01
N GLU A 166 1.11 10.57 24.84
CA GLU A 166 -0.20 11.12 25.23
C GLU A 166 -0.96 11.64 24.00
N ILE A 167 -0.27 12.38 23.12
CA ILE A 167 -0.94 12.95 21.95
C ILE A 167 -1.22 11.91 20.87
N LEU A 168 -0.37 10.89 20.74
CA LEU A 168 -0.63 9.75 19.85
C LEU A 168 -1.90 9.02 20.25
N THR A 169 -2.08 8.75 21.55
CA THR A 169 -3.29 8.10 22.08
C THR A 169 -4.52 8.93 21.72
N ALA A 170 -4.52 10.22 22.05
CA ALA A 170 -5.66 11.09 21.76
C ALA A 170 -5.95 11.23 20.26
N ALA A 171 -4.91 11.22 19.42
CA ALA A 171 -5.06 11.36 17.98
C ALA A 171 -5.59 10.09 17.32
N ILE A 172 -5.09 8.92 17.69
CA ILE A 172 -5.56 7.63 17.16
C ILE A 172 -7.00 7.37 17.62
N ASP A 173 -7.33 7.64 18.88
CA ASP A 173 -8.70 7.60 19.39
C ASP A 173 -9.65 8.49 18.57
N ALA A 174 -9.19 9.68 18.17
CA ALA A 174 -9.98 10.59 17.35
C ALA A 174 -10.23 10.06 15.93
N ALA A 175 -9.27 9.37 15.30
CA ALA A 175 -9.50 8.70 14.02
C ALA A 175 -10.48 7.54 14.16
N HIS A 176 -10.29 6.69 15.17
CA HIS A 176 -11.13 5.53 15.42
C HIS A 176 -12.57 5.93 15.73
N ALA A 177 -12.79 7.06 16.43
CA ALA A 177 -14.12 7.63 16.68
C ALA A 177 -14.86 8.05 15.40
N GLU A 178 -14.12 8.42 14.34
CA GLU A 178 -14.68 8.70 13.01
C GLU A 178 -14.79 7.44 12.13
N GLY A 179 -14.41 6.27 12.65
CA GLY A 179 -14.41 4.99 11.94
C GLY A 179 -13.26 4.82 10.95
N ALA A 180 -12.22 5.66 11.02
CA ALA A 180 -11.02 5.55 10.20
C ALA A 180 -9.90 4.81 10.93
N ARG A 181 -9.04 4.13 10.17
CA ARG A 181 -7.79 3.52 10.65
C ARG A 181 -6.62 4.48 10.53
N VAL A 182 -5.54 4.25 11.27
CA VAL A 182 -4.34 5.09 11.24
C VAL A 182 -3.14 4.29 10.77
N THR A 183 -2.37 4.90 9.87
CA THR A 183 -1.07 4.42 9.40
C THR A 183 0.02 5.46 9.66
N ALA A 184 1.24 5.03 9.95
CA ALA A 184 2.38 5.93 10.17
C ALA A 184 3.62 5.55 9.37
N HIS A 185 4.27 6.54 8.77
CA HIS A 185 5.67 6.44 8.33
C HIS A 185 6.57 6.27 9.56
N VAL A 186 7.31 5.15 9.64
CA VAL A 186 8.28 4.92 10.73
C VAL A 186 9.55 4.23 10.22
N PHE A 187 10.70 4.88 10.37
CA PHE A 187 12.00 4.27 10.11
C PHE A 187 12.68 3.76 11.39
N GLY A 188 12.82 4.62 12.40
CA GLY A 188 13.58 4.34 13.62
C GLY A 188 12.80 3.56 14.67
N GLU A 189 13.55 2.86 15.51
CA GLU A 189 13.10 2.01 16.61
C GLU A 189 12.28 2.82 17.63
N GLU A 190 12.70 4.06 17.92
CA GLU A 190 12.20 4.85 19.06
C GLU A 190 10.74 5.30 18.91
N ALA A 191 10.23 5.44 17.68
CA ALA A 191 8.85 5.88 17.45
C ALA A 191 7.84 4.72 17.53
N LEU A 192 8.28 3.47 17.39
CA LEU A 192 7.39 2.32 17.32
C LEU A 192 6.58 2.10 18.61
N PRO A 193 7.17 2.09 19.83
CA PRO A 193 6.41 1.75 21.03
C PRO A 193 5.24 2.70 21.30
N GLY A 194 5.45 4.03 21.15
CA GLY A 194 4.40 5.02 21.37
C GLY A 194 3.21 4.86 20.41
N LEU A 195 3.49 4.61 19.12
CA LEU A 195 2.46 4.40 18.11
C LEU A 195 1.69 3.09 18.32
N ILE A 196 2.39 1.99 18.61
CA ILE A 196 1.77 0.68 18.82
C ILE A 196 0.91 0.68 20.09
N ASN A 197 1.43 1.21 21.20
CA ASN A 197 0.69 1.31 22.47
C ASN A 197 -0.55 2.20 22.35
N ALA A 198 -0.48 3.23 21.50
CA ALA A 198 -1.61 4.11 21.20
C ALA A 198 -2.66 3.46 20.27
N GLY A 199 -2.44 2.23 19.80
CA GLY A 199 -3.42 1.46 19.02
C GLY A 199 -3.36 1.69 17.52
N ILE A 200 -2.20 2.03 16.95
CA ILE A 200 -2.07 2.21 15.51
C ILE A 200 -2.39 0.93 14.72
N ASP A 201 -3.13 1.08 13.61
CA ASP A 201 -3.57 -0.06 12.79
C ASP A 201 -2.46 -0.61 11.89
N CYS A 202 -1.57 0.27 11.40
CA CYS A 202 -0.53 -0.12 10.44
C CYS A 202 0.74 0.71 10.59
N ILE A 203 1.89 0.05 10.63
CA ILE A 203 3.20 0.68 10.50
C ILE A 203 3.65 0.57 9.04
N GLU A 204 4.15 1.67 8.50
CA GLU A 204 4.77 1.72 7.19
C GLU A 204 6.28 1.76 7.33
N HIS A 205 6.97 1.08 6.41
CA HIS A 205 8.41 0.86 6.40
C HIS A 205 8.87 -0.06 7.55
N GLY A 206 8.75 0.40 8.80
CA GLY A 206 9.05 -0.38 10.01
C GLY A 206 10.49 -0.88 10.08
N THR A 207 11.46 -0.12 9.54
CA THR A 207 12.84 -0.60 9.38
C THR A 207 13.53 -0.89 10.71
N GLY A 208 13.16 -0.16 11.77
CA GLY A 208 13.67 -0.28 13.14
C GLY A 208 12.86 -1.25 14.01
N ILE A 209 12.12 -2.19 13.41
CA ILE A 209 11.44 -3.22 14.21
C ILE A 209 12.46 -4.08 14.96
N THR A 210 12.14 -4.38 16.20
CA THR A 210 12.90 -5.18 17.18
C THR A 210 12.02 -6.30 17.71
N ASP A 211 12.60 -7.29 18.39
CA ASP A 211 11.83 -8.40 18.96
C ASP A 211 10.74 -7.91 19.93
N SER A 212 11.05 -6.89 20.76
CA SER A 212 10.07 -6.31 21.68
C SER A 212 8.97 -5.54 20.97
N THR A 213 9.24 -4.89 19.83
CA THR A 213 8.19 -4.21 19.06
C THR A 213 7.38 -5.19 18.23
N ILE A 214 7.93 -6.32 17.79
CA ILE A 214 7.16 -7.44 17.22
C ILE A 214 6.16 -7.96 18.24
N GLU A 215 6.58 -8.20 19.49
CA GLU A 215 5.69 -8.62 20.57
C GLU A 215 4.54 -7.62 20.78
N LEU A 216 4.84 -6.32 20.79
CA LEU A 216 3.81 -5.27 20.89
C LEU A 216 2.86 -5.27 19.68
N MET A 217 3.38 -5.42 18.45
CA MET A 217 2.53 -5.47 17.25
C MET A 217 1.58 -6.67 17.28
N LEU A 218 2.02 -7.82 17.79
CA LEU A 218 1.17 -9.00 17.97
C LEU A 218 0.10 -8.76 19.05
N GLU A 219 0.47 -8.14 20.18
CA GLU A 219 -0.45 -7.81 21.26
C GLU A 219 -1.56 -6.85 20.81
N HIS A 220 -1.20 -5.85 20.00
CA HIS A 220 -2.12 -4.81 19.54
C HIS A 220 -2.78 -5.10 18.19
N GLY A 221 -2.37 -6.17 17.49
CA GLY A 221 -2.89 -6.50 16.16
C GLY A 221 -2.46 -5.51 15.07
N THR A 222 -1.32 -4.86 15.23
CA THR A 222 -0.78 -3.87 14.28
C THR A 222 -0.23 -4.56 13.04
N ALA A 223 -0.64 -4.11 11.85
CA ALA A 223 -0.13 -4.60 10.58
C ALA A 223 1.17 -3.89 10.15
N LEU A 224 1.87 -4.47 9.19
CA LEU A 224 3.09 -3.91 8.60
C LEU A 224 2.98 -3.84 7.06
N VAL A 225 3.32 -2.69 6.50
CA VAL A 225 3.57 -2.53 5.06
C VAL A 225 5.02 -2.07 4.88
N PRO A 226 5.96 -2.97 4.53
CA PRO A 226 7.38 -2.73 4.70
C PRO A 226 8.02 -1.88 3.60
N THR A 227 7.42 -1.79 2.40
CA THR A 227 7.95 -1.00 1.27
C THR A 227 9.40 -1.33 0.94
N LEU A 228 9.74 -2.61 0.92
CA LEU A 228 11.13 -3.10 0.86
C LEU A 228 11.89 -2.54 -0.35
N ILE A 229 11.24 -2.32 -1.49
CA ILE A 229 11.89 -1.72 -2.65
C ILE A 229 12.24 -0.24 -2.45
N ASN A 230 11.50 0.48 -1.61
CA ASN A 230 11.85 1.85 -1.22
C ASN A 230 13.05 1.89 -0.26
N ILE A 231 13.14 0.90 0.63
CA ILE A 231 14.26 0.79 1.59
C ILE A 231 15.61 0.62 0.88
N ASP A 232 15.62 0.07 -0.35
CA ASP A 232 16.84 -0.01 -1.16
C ASP A 232 17.43 1.37 -1.54
N ASN A 233 16.70 2.48 -1.34
CA ASN A 233 17.20 3.86 -1.48
C ASN A 233 17.96 4.40 -0.27
N PHE A 234 17.91 3.72 0.90
CA PHE A 234 18.52 4.20 2.14
C PHE A 234 20.02 4.53 2.03
N PRO A 235 20.86 3.74 1.32
CA PRO A 235 22.27 4.10 1.12
C PRO A 235 22.44 5.46 0.44
N GLY A 236 21.60 5.78 -0.56
CA GLY A 236 21.63 7.08 -1.24
C GLY A 236 21.18 8.24 -0.34
N ILE A 237 20.16 8.02 0.49
CA ILE A 237 19.73 8.99 1.51
C ILE A 237 20.87 9.24 2.50
N ALA A 238 21.56 8.19 2.95
CA ALA A 238 22.68 8.27 3.87
C ALA A 238 23.89 8.99 3.27
N ASP A 239 24.19 8.78 1.98
CA ASP A 239 25.25 9.50 1.26
C ASP A 239 24.95 11.00 1.15
N ALA A 240 23.69 11.38 0.94
CA ALA A 240 23.26 12.78 0.87
C ALA A 240 23.26 13.49 2.24
N ALA A 241 23.25 12.75 3.34
CA ALA A 241 23.15 13.28 4.70
C ALA A 241 24.50 13.71 5.31
N GLY A 242 25.42 14.26 4.53
CA GLY A 242 26.78 14.59 4.98
C GLY A 242 26.87 15.56 6.19
N LYS A 243 25.82 16.34 6.47
CA LYS A 243 25.72 17.21 7.66
C LYS A 243 25.34 16.45 8.95
N TYR A 244 24.82 15.23 8.83
CA TYR A 244 24.29 14.42 9.93
C TYR A 244 24.91 13.01 9.88
N PRO A 245 26.19 12.86 10.28
CA PRO A 245 26.90 11.58 10.16
C PRO A 245 26.35 10.48 11.08
N THR A 246 25.68 10.83 12.20
CA THR A 246 24.96 9.85 13.04
C THR A 246 23.78 9.29 12.28
N TYR A 247 22.88 10.14 11.78
CA TYR A 247 21.79 9.75 10.89
C TYR A 247 22.25 8.90 9.70
N ALA A 248 23.30 9.33 8.99
CA ALA A 248 23.81 8.58 7.84
C ALA A 248 24.31 7.18 8.20
N ARG A 249 24.86 6.98 9.41
CA ARG A 249 25.25 5.66 9.90
C ARG A 249 24.01 4.84 10.25
N HIS A 250 23.10 5.44 11.01
CA HIS A 250 21.88 4.81 11.46
C HIS A 250 21.01 4.32 10.29
N MET A 251 20.81 5.14 9.25
CA MET A 251 20.10 4.72 8.03
C MET A 251 20.76 3.51 7.34
N ARG A 252 22.09 3.38 7.37
CA ARG A 252 22.78 2.19 6.82
C ARG A 252 22.60 0.97 7.71
N ASP A 253 22.56 1.14 9.03
CA ASP A 253 22.34 0.06 9.98
C ASP A 253 20.88 -0.46 9.88
N LEU A 254 19.91 0.45 9.74
CA LEU A 254 18.51 0.13 9.44
C LEU A 254 18.39 -0.63 8.11
N TYR A 255 19.01 -0.14 7.03
CA TYR A 255 19.03 -0.83 5.74
C TYR A 255 19.60 -2.25 5.86
N ALA A 256 20.73 -2.42 6.56
CA ALA A 256 21.41 -3.70 6.69
C ALA A 256 20.58 -4.74 7.47
N SER A 257 19.73 -4.30 8.40
CA SER A 257 18.94 -5.19 9.27
C SER A 257 17.47 -5.36 8.83
N CYS A 258 16.92 -4.41 8.07
CA CYS A 258 15.50 -4.33 7.72
C CYS A 258 14.91 -5.65 7.22
N ARG A 259 15.48 -6.26 6.17
CA ARG A 259 14.92 -7.50 5.57
C ARG A 259 14.86 -8.66 6.57
N SER A 260 15.88 -8.77 7.43
CA SER A 260 15.92 -9.77 8.51
C SER A 260 14.84 -9.49 9.57
N ARG A 261 14.67 -8.22 9.98
CA ARG A 261 13.66 -7.82 10.97
C ARG A 261 12.23 -8.00 10.46
N VAL A 262 11.95 -7.61 9.22
CA VAL A 262 10.65 -7.82 8.58
C VAL A 262 10.37 -9.33 8.42
N GLY A 263 11.38 -10.14 8.08
CA GLY A 263 11.27 -11.59 8.07
C GLY A 263 10.93 -12.18 9.45
N ALA A 264 11.58 -11.71 10.52
CA ALA A 264 11.26 -12.12 11.88
C ALA A 264 9.82 -11.74 12.29
N ALA A 265 9.35 -10.55 11.89
CA ALA A 265 7.96 -10.13 12.13
C ALA A 265 6.96 -11.05 11.41
N TYR A 266 7.25 -11.41 10.14
CA TYR A 266 6.45 -12.37 9.38
C TYR A 266 6.40 -13.74 10.07
N GLU A 267 7.56 -14.28 10.46
CA GLU A 267 7.66 -15.59 11.13
C GLU A 267 6.92 -15.61 12.47
N ALA A 268 6.90 -14.49 13.20
CA ALA A 268 6.16 -14.34 14.44
C ALA A 268 4.64 -14.21 14.25
N GLY A 269 4.17 -13.95 13.03
CA GLY A 269 2.75 -13.88 12.68
C GLY A 269 2.19 -12.46 12.56
N VAL A 270 3.03 -11.42 12.47
CA VAL A 270 2.59 -10.06 12.17
C VAL A 270 1.97 -10.02 10.76
N PRO A 271 0.75 -9.48 10.58
CA PRO A 271 0.17 -9.31 9.25
C PRO A 271 1.02 -8.38 8.37
N ILE A 272 1.45 -8.86 7.20
CA ILE A 272 2.26 -8.09 6.25
C ILE A 272 1.53 -7.98 4.91
N PHE A 273 1.46 -6.76 4.37
CA PHE A 273 0.86 -6.47 3.07
C PHE A 273 1.87 -5.75 2.16
N ALA A 274 1.75 -5.96 0.84
CA ALA A 274 2.64 -5.34 -0.14
C ALA A 274 2.26 -3.88 -0.38
N GLY A 275 3.24 -2.99 -0.35
CA GLY A 275 3.11 -1.60 -0.78
C GLY A 275 4.46 -1.07 -1.26
N THR A 276 4.48 -0.19 -2.25
CA THR A 276 5.72 0.14 -2.98
C THR A 276 6.43 1.42 -2.53
N ASP A 277 5.68 2.33 -1.90
CA ASP A 277 6.01 3.76 -1.73
C ASP A 277 6.23 4.49 -3.08
N ALA A 278 5.52 4.06 -4.13
CA ALA A 278 5.57 4.72 -5.44
C ALA A 278 5.01 6.15 -5.40
N GLY A 279 5.64 7.04 -6.18
CA GLY A 279 5.29 8.48 -6.29
C GLY A 279 6.38 9.41 -5.78
N GLY A 280 7.33 8.89 -4.98
CA GLY A 280 8.53 9.60 -4.55
C GLY A 280 9.78 9.19 -5.34
N MET A 281 10.66 8.45 -4.67
CA MET A 281 11.87 7.88 -5.29
C MET A 281 11.59 6.60 -6.08
N ILE A 282 10.43 5.99 -5.84
CA ILE A 282 9.97 4.79 -6.54
C ILE A 282 8.99 5.19 -7.65
N ALA A 283 9.24 4.68 -8.86
CA ALA A 283 8.32 4.82 -9.97
C ALA A 283 7.05 3.98 -9.75
N HIS A 284 5.92 4.45 -10.28
CA HIS A 284 4.66 3.69 -10.30
C HIS A 284 4.77 2.39 -11.11
N GLY A 285 3.87 1.43 -10.81
CA GLY A 285 3.77 0.15 -11.53
C GLY A 285 4.80 -0.90 -11.09
N ARG A 286 5.34 -0.77 -9.88
CA ARG A 286 6.43 -1.62 -9.35
C ARG A 286 5.95 -2.65 -8.32
N ILE A 287 4.64 -2.88 -8.18
CA ILE A 287 4.08 -3.81 -7.18
C ILE A 287 4.65 -5.23 -7.28
N ALA A 288 4.94 -5.70 -8.49
CA ALA A 288 5.57 -7.01 -8.72
C ALA A 288 6.94 -7.14 -8.03
N ASP A 289 7.70 -6.05 -7.97
CA ASP A 289 9.02 -6.07 -7.34
C ASP A 289 8.92 -6.10 -5.82
N GLU A 290 7.90 -5.47 -5.24
CA GLU A 290 7.61 -5.62 -3.81
C GLU A 290 7.18 -7.05 -3.49
N ILE A 291 6.37 -7.69 -4.34
CA ILE A 291 6.01 -9.10 -4.19
C ILE A 291 7.26 -10.00 -4.21
N GLU A 292 8.23 -9.76 -5.10
CA GLU A 292 9.50 -10.49 -5.08
C GLU A 292 10.35 -10.15 -3.84
N ALA A 293 10.35 -8.91 -3.39
CA ALA A 293 11.05 -8.50 -2.17
C ALA A 293 10.48 -9.20 -0.93
N LEU A 294 9.15 -9.37 -0.86
CA LEU A 294 8.46 -10.12 0.20
C LEU A 294 8.84 -11.61 0.18
N LYS A 295 9.04 -12.23 -0.99
CA LYS A 295 9.59 -13.59 -1.05
C LYS A 295 11.01 -13.64 -0.45
N GLY A 296 11.80 -12.59 -0.69
CA GLY A 296 13.16 -12.45 -0.18
C GLY A 296 13.28 -12.39 1.36
N ILE A 297 12.21 -12.06 2.08
CA ILE A 297 12.19 -12.07 3.55
C ILE A 297 11.70 -13.40 4.14
N GLY A 298 11.36 -14.40 3.31
CA GLY A 298 10.89 -15.72 3.74
C GLY A 298 9.40 -16.00 3.51
N MET A 299 8.63 -15.08 2.93
CA MET A 299 7.25 -15.37 2.53
C MET A 299 7.21 -16.38 1.39
N SER A 300 6.30 -17.35 1.47
CA SER A 300 6.07 -18.26 0.34
C SER A 300 5.55 -17.47 -0.88
N PRO A 301 5.77 -17.94 -2.12
CA PRO A 301 5.26 -17.23 -3.29
C PRO A 301 3.75 -17.00 -3.28
N THR A 302 2.96 -17.93 -2.73
CA THR A 302 1.51 -17.75 -2.55
C THR A 302 1.21 -16.66 -1.53
N ALA A 303 1.91 -16.64 -0.40
CA ALA A 303 1.69 -15.64 0.65
C ALA A 303 2.09 -14.24 0.19
N ALA A 304 3.23 -14.09 -0.48
CA ALA A 304 3.66 -12.79 -1.02
C ALA A 304 2.69 -12.24 -2.07
N LEU A 305 2.16 -13.11 -2.95
CA LEU A 305 1.14 -12.71 -3.93
C LEU A 305 -0.20 -12.37 -3.25
N GLY A 306 -0.60 -13.13 -2.23
CA GLY A 306 -1.81 -12.88 -1.46
C GLY A 306 -1.78 -11.56 -0.69
N ALA A 307 -0.63 -11.24 -0.10
CA ALA A 307 -0.32 -9.97 0.55
C ALA A 307 -0.39 -8.76 -0.41
N ALA A 308 -0.41 -8.99 -1.72
CA ALA A 308 -0.63 -8.00 -2.76
C ALA A 308 -1.92 -8.24 -3.55
N SER A 309 -2.84 -9.09 -3.09
CA SER A 309 -4.08 -9.44 -3.79
C SER A 309 -5.20 -9.76 -2.79
N TRP A 310 -5.58 -11.03 -2.63
CA TRP A 310 -6.77 -11.42 -1.86
C TRP A 310 -6.66 -11.10 -0.36
N ASP A 311 -5.49 -11.25 0.26
CA ASP A 311 -5.31 -10.94 1.69
C ASP A 311 -5.33 -9.42 1.93
N ALA A 312 -4.66 -8.65 1.05
CA ALA A 312 -4.69 -7.18 1.11
C ALA A 312 -6.09 -6.60 0.88
N ARG A 313 -6.86 -7.15 -0.08
CA ARG A 313 -8.26 -6.75 -0.30
C ARG A 313 -9.11 -7.00 0.93
N ALA A 314 -9.00 -8.19 1.53
CA ALA A 314 -9.72 -8.53 2.75
C ALA A 314 -9.36 -7.57 3.90
N TRP A 315 -8.07 -7.30 4.10
CA TRP A 315 -7.59 -6.36 5.13
C TRP A 315 -8.12 -4.94 4.93
N LEU A 316 -8.18 -4.47 3.68
CA LEU A 316 -8.72 -3.15 3.31
C LEU A 316 -10.26 -3.11 3.26
N GLY A 317 -10.95 -4.20 3.61
CA GLY A 317 -12.42 -4.28 3.57
C GLY A 317 -12.97 -4.11 2.16
N ARG A 318 -12.34 -4.75 1.17
CA ARG A 318 -12.78 -4.79 -0.22
C ARG A 318 -12.96 -6.24 -0.67
N PRO A 319 -13.98 -6.54 -1.49
CA PRO A 319 -14.19 -7.89 -1.99
C PRO A 319 -13.04 -8.31 -2.92
N ALA A 320 -12.78 -9.62 -2.92
CA ALA A 320 -11.93 -10.28 -3.90
C ALA A 320 -12.76 -10.60 -5.16
N LEU A 321 -12.82 -11.88 -5.57
CA LEU A 321 -13.70 -12.33 -6.64
C LEU A 321 -14.95 -13.00 -6.06
N GLU A 322 -16.07 -12.29 -6.08
CA GLU A 322 -17.35 -12.73 -5.52
C GLU A 322 -18.50 -12.34 -6.44
N HIS A 323 -19.59 -13.13 -6.44
CA HIS A 323 -20.80 -12.79 -7.22
C HIS A 323 -21.35 -11.42 -6.77
N GLY A 324 -21.57 -10.52 -7.72
CA GLY A 324 -22.05 -9.15 -7.48
C GLY A 324 -20.95 -8.14 -7.16
N ALA A 325 -19.70 -8.57 -6.95
CA ALA A 325 -18.58 -7.66 -6.73
C ALA A 325 -18.15 -6.96 -8.04
N SER A 326 -17.41 -5.85 -7.90
CA SER A 326 -16.75 -5.19 -9.03
C SER A 326 -15.83 -6.16 -9.76
N ALA A 327 -15.88 -6.18 -11.09
CA ALA A 327 -15.02 -7.02 -11.92
C ALA A 327 -13.61 -6.41 -12.05
N ASP A 328 -12.82 -6.60 -10.99
CA ASP A 328 -11.43 -6.16 -10.86
C ASP A 328 -10.51 -7.38 -10.71
N LEU A 329 -10.05 -7.93 -11.84
CA LEU A 329 -9.27 -9.16 -11.91
C LEU A 329 -8.12 -9.06 -12.91
N VAL A 330 -7.12 -9.90 -12.73
CA VAL A 330 -6.02 -10.07 -13.68
C VAL A 330 -5.84 -11.54 -14.03
N CYS A 331 -5.43 -11.80 -15.25
CA CYS A 331 -5.26 -13.12 -15.81
C CYS A 331 -3.82 -13.34 -16.26
N TYR A 332 -3.31 -14.56 -16.02
CA TYR A 332 -1.97 -14.98 -16.41
C TYR A 332 -2.03 -16.37 -17.04
N THR A 333 -1.37 -16.55 -18.18
CA THR A 333 -1.26 -17.83 -18.88
C THR A 333 -0.41 -18.80 -18.07
N GLU A 334 0.67 -18.28 -17.47
CA GLU A 334 1.56 -19.01 -16.57
C GLU A 334 1.21 -18.76 -15.10
N ASP A 335 1.66 -19.64 -14.20
CA ASP A 335 1.41 -19.50 -12.76
C ASP A 335 2.13 -18.27 -12.18
N PRO A 336 1.40 -17.21 -11.74
CA PRO A 336 2.01 -15.95 -11.32
C PRO A 336 2.85 -16.10 -10.03
N ARG A 337 2.71 -17.20 -9.29
CA ARG A 337 3.57 -17.52 -8.14
C ARG A 337 5.01 -17.81 -8.57
N ARG A 338 5.24 -18.15 -9.83
CA ARG A 338 6.56 -18.50 -10.39
C ARG A 338 7.28 -17.30 -11.03
N GLY A 339 6.64 -16.14 -11.11
CA GLY A 339 7.16 -14.91 -11.71
C GLY A 339 6.23 -14.33 -12.77
N GLY A 340 6.65 -13.23 -13.40
CA GLY A 340 5.88 -12.57 -14.48
C GLY A 340 4.70 -11.71 -14.02
N VAL A 341 4.59 -11.45 -12.71
CA VAL A 341 3.44 -10.72 -12.12
C VAL A 341 3.25 -9.32 -12.72
N SER A 342 4.34 -8.65 -13.13
CA SER A 342 4.33 -7.29 -13.73
C SER A 342 3.69 -7.21 -15.12
N HIS A 343 3.39 -8.35 -15.75
CA HIS A 343 2.86 -8.40 -17.11
C HIS A 343 1.65 -9.34 -17.17
N PRO A 344 0.50 -8.95 -16.60
CA PRO A 344 -0.74 -9.69 -16.78
C PRO A 344 -1.08 -9.79 -18.28
N ASP A 345 -1.52 -10.98 -18.71
CA ASP A 345 -1.94 -11.20 -20.10
C ASP A 345 -3.27 -10.48 -20.41
N LEU A 346 -4.11 -10.33 -19.39
CA LEU A 346 -5.36 -9.58 -19.43
C LEU A 346 -5.63 -8.94 -18.07
N VAL A 347 -5.94 -7.65 -18.09
CA VAL A 347 -6.44 -6.89 -16.96
C VAL A 347 -7.91 -6.59 -17.22
N ILE A 348 -8.79 -6.91 -16.27
CA ILE A 348 -10.19 -6.46 -16.30
C ILE A 348 -10.41 -5.55 -15.10
N LEU A 349 -10.72 -4.28 -15.37
CA LEU A 349 -10.98 -3.26 -14.36
C LEU A 349 -12.41 -2.73 -14.54
N ARG A 350 -13.24 -2.87 -13.51
CA ARG A 350 -14.69 -2.58 -13.53
C ARG A 350 -15.37 -3.10 -14.81
N GLY A 351 -14.98 -4.31 -15.21
CA GLY A 351 -15.50 -5.03 -16.37
C GLY A 351 -15.04 -4.53 -17.75
N ARG A 352 -14.09 -3.60 -17.81
CA ARG A 352 -13.41 -3.21 -19.06
C ARG A 352 -12.09 -3.96 -19.17
N ALA A 353 -11.86 -4.60 -20.31
CA ALA A 353 -10.64 -5.35 -20.59
C ALA A 353 -9.52 -4.44 -21.14
N TRP A 354 -8.31 -4.66 -20.63
CA TRP A 354 -7.05 -4.00 -20.98
C TRP A 354 -5.97 -5.05 -21.15
N GLY A 355 -5.20 -4.99 -22.23
CA GLY A 355 -4.33 -6.11 -22.60
C GLY A 355 -5.14 -7.30 -23.15
N GLY A 356 -4.44 -8.24 -23.75
CA GLY A 356 -5.01 -9.31 -24.57
C GLY A 356 -4.47 -9.24 -25.99
N ALA A 357 -4.09 -10.40 -26.52
CA ALA A 357 -3.82 -10.54 -27.95
C ALA A 357 -5.08 -10.14 -28.72
N ASN A 358 -5.08 -8.93 -29.28
CA ASN A 358 -5.83 -8.72 -30.51
C ASN A 358 -5.37 -9.81 -31.46
N GLY A 359 -6.29 -10.67 -31.88
CA GLY A 359 -6.06 -11.57 -33.00
C GLY A 359 -5.63 -10.82 -34.26
#